data_AF-A0A7X1IWX4-F1
#
_entry.id   AF-A0A7X1IWX4-F1
#
_cell.length_a   1.000
_cell.length_b   1.000
_cell.length_c   1.000
_cell.angle_alpha   90.00
_cell.angle_beta   90.00
_cell.angle_gamma   90.00
#
_symmetry.space_group_name_H-M   'P 1'
#
loop_
_entity.id
_entity.type
_entity.pdbx_description
1 polymer ?
#
loop_
_entity_poly.entity_id
_entity_poly.type
_entity_poly.pdbx_seq_one_letter_code
_entity_poly.pdbx_strand_id
1 'polypeptide(L)' 'MAQRSASYSERLIYIEQMLEELGKMAKETDSPLLAYMIEMALQEARDCIDATADG' A
#
# COMPACT_ATOMS: atom_id res chain seq x y z
N MET A 1 3.02 -14.82 -19.54
CA MET A 1 2.89 -13.38 -19.21
C MET A 1 1.83 -13.16 -18.13
N ALA A 2 0.60 -13.66 -18.29
CA ALA A 2 -0.51 -13.50 -17.33
C ALA A 2 -0.25 -13.95 -15.87
N GLN A 3 0.54 -15.02 -15.65
CA GLN A 3 0.81 -15.53 -14.30
C GLN A 3 1.79 -14.65 -13.50
N ARG A 4 2.64 -13.88 -14.20
CA ARG A 4 3.60 -12.95 -13.59
C ARG A 4 2.93 -11.63 -13.20
N SER A 5 1.95 -11.18 -13.99
CA SER A 5 1.12 -10.02 -13.68
C SER A 5 0.12 -10.32 -12.56
N ALA A 6 -0.52 -11.49 -12.53
CA ALA A 6 -1.35 -11.91 -11.40
C ALA A 6 -0.58 -11.88 -10.06
N SER A 7 0.63 -12.45 -10.05
CA SER A 7 1.54 -12.42 -8.89
C SER A 7 2.06 -11.02 -8.54
N TYR A 8 2.05 -10.08 -9.49
CA TYR A 8 2.44 -8.69 -9.22
C TYR A 8 1.30 -7.90 -8.57
N SER A 9 0.09 -7.98 -9.12
CA SER A 9 -1.10 -7.36 -8.54
C SER A 9 -1.42 -7.91 -7.15
N GLU A 10 -1.29 -9.23 -6.94
CA GLU A 10 -1.44 -9.85 -5.61
C GLU A 10 -0.44 -9.30 -4.58
N ARG A 11 0.80 -9.03 -5.00
CA ARG A 11 1.81 -8.42 -4.12
C ARG A 11 1.50 -6.97 -3.80
N LEU A 12 0.97 -6.20 -4.75
CA LEU A 12 0.57 -4.82 -4.49
C LEU A 12 -0.61 -4.75 -3.52
N ILE A 13 -1.62 -5.60 -3.68
CA ILE A 13 -2.75 -5.71 -2.74
C ILE A 13 -2.26 -6.09 -1.34
N TYR A 14 -1.31 -7.03 -1.24
CA TYR A 14 -0.72 -7.39 0.06
C TYR A 14 0.02 -6.20 0.70
N ILE A 15 0.77 -5.43 -0.09
CA ILE A 15 1.47 -4.23 0.40
C ILE A 15 0.46 -3.18 0.89
N GLU A 16 -0.63 -2.95 0.15
CA GLU A 16 -1.70 -2.04 0.56
C GLU A 16 -2.27 -2.44 1.93
N GLN A 17 -2.69 -3.70 2.10
CA GLN A 17 -3.24 -4.21 3.36
C GLN A 17 -2.27 -4.07 4.53
N MET A 18 -0.98 -4.33 4.29
CA MET A 18 0.05 -4.17 5.30
C MET A 18 0.23 -2.70 5.72
N LEU A 19 0.20 -1.77 4.76
CA LEU A 19 0.30 -0.33 5.02
C LEU A 19 -0.93 0.20 5.78
N GLU A 20 -2.13 -0.34 5.53
CA GLU A 20 -3.33 0.01 6.30
C GLU A 20 -3.19 -0.38 7.78
N GLU A 21 -2.72 -1.59 8.07
CA GLU A 21 -2.50 -2.04 9.45
C GLU A 21 -1.39 -1.26 10.15
N LEU A 22 -0.28 -1.00 9.45
CA LEU A 22 0.81 -0.16 9.98
C LEU A 22 0.34 1.28 10.24
N GLY A 23 -0.54 1.82 9.39
CA GLY A 23 -1.10 3.15 9.57
C GLY A 23 -1.97 3.25 10.83
N LYS A 24 -2.76 2.21 11.13
CA LYS A 24 -3.51 2.12 12.40
C LYS A 24 -2.56 2.11 13.59
N MET A 25 -1.52 1.27 13.56
CA MET A 25 -0.55 1.19 14.65
C MET A 25 0.23 2.49 14.85
N ALA A 26 0.60 3.16 13.76
CA ALA A 26 1.36 4.42 13.83
C ALA A 26 0.56 5.56 14.44
N LYS A 27 -0.76 5.60 14.24
CA LYS A 27 -1.65 6.59 14.88
C LYS A 27 -1.75 6.43 16.40
N GLU A 28 -1.47 5.24 16.91
CA GLU A 28 -1.39 4.96 18.35
C GLU A 28 -0.02 5.34 18.95
N THR A 29 0.95 5.75 18.11
CA THR A 29 2.25 6.24 18.57
C THR A 29 2.26 7.76 18.71
N ASP A 30 3.16 8.29 19.54
CA ASP A 30 3.38 9.73 19.67
C ASP A 30 4.27 10.29 18.53
N SER A 31 4.18 9.69 17.34
CA SER A 31 4.94 10.08 16.15
C SER A 31 4.00 10.42 14.99
N PRO A 32 3.50 11.67 14.92
CA PRO A 32 2.65 12.11 13.82
C PRO A 32 3.32 11.99 12.45
N LEU A 33 4.66 12.18 12.40
CA LEU A 33 5.43 12.03 11.17
C LEU A 33 5.41 10.58 10.66
N LEU A 34 5.47 9.59 11.55
CA LEU A 34 5.40 8.18 11.18
C LEU A 34 4.04 7.84 10.55
N ALA A 35 2.95 8.28 11.19
CA ALA A 35 1.60 8.07 10.64
C ALA A 35 1.46 8.71 9.26
N TYR A 36 1.94 9.95 9.09
CA TYR A 36 1.93 10.66 7.82
C TYR A 36 2.72 9.93 6.72
N MET A 37 3.93 9.44 7.03
CA MET A 37 4.75 8.70 6.06
C MET A 37 4.09 7.40 5.62
N ILE A 38 3.40 6.70 6.52
CA ILE A 38 2.69 5.47 6.18
C ILE A 38 1.44 5.77 5.35
N GLU A 39 0.71 6.84 5.64
CA GLU A 39 -0.43 7.28 4.83
C GLU A 39 0.00 7.66 3.41
N MET A 40 1.14 8.34 3.26
CA MET A 40 1.72 8.62 1.94
C MET A 40 2.08 7.34 1.18
N ALA A 41 2.78 6.41 1.83
CA ALA A 41 3.15 5.14 1.21
C ALA A 41 1.92 4.31 0.79
N LEU A 42 0.84 4.36 1.59
CA LEU A 42 -0.43 3.73 1.27
C LEU A 42 -1.07 4.33 0.01
N GLN A 43 -1.03 5.66 -0.12
CA GLN A 43 -1.54 6.33 -1.32
C GLN A 43 -0.72 5.95 -2.57
N GLU A 44 0.61 5.94 -2.48
CA GLU A 44 1.46 5.51 -3.59
C GLU A 44 1.19 4.06 -4.02
N ALA A 45 0.93 3.16 -3.06
CA ALA A 45 0.57 1.77 -3.36
C ALA A 45 -0.76 1.67 -4.11
N ARG A 46 -1.78 2.46 -3.73
CA ARG A 46 -3.08 2.51 -4.42
C ARG A 46 -2.95 3.07 -5.84
N ASP A 47 -2.21 4.15 -6.00
CA ASP A 47 -1.94 4.73 -7.33
C ASP A 47 -1.25 3.70 -8.25
N CYS A 48 -0.35 2.89 -7.69
CA CYS A 48 0.29 1.79 -8.43
C CYS A 48 -0.68 0.67 -8.81
N ILE A 49 -1.62 0.31 -7.92
CA ILE A 49 -2.65 -0.70 -8.21
C ILE A 49 -3.56 -0.21 -9.34
N ASP A 50 -4.06 1.02 -9.24
CA ASP A 50 -4.93 1.63 -10.25
C ASP A 50 -4.24 1.68 -11.62
N ALA A 51 -2.97 2.10 -11.66
CA ALA A 51 -2.17 2.10 -12.89
C ALA A 51 -1.97 0.69 -13.50
N THR A 52 -2.02 -0.38 -12.70
CA THR A 52 -1.96 -1.76 -13.20
C THR A 52 -3.32 -2.33 -13.61
N ALA A 53 -4.42 -1.72 -13.18
CA ALA A 53 -5.78 -2.12 -13.52
C ALA A 53 -6.24 -1.52 -14.87
N ASP A 54 -5.69 -0.36 -15.24
CA ASP A 54 -5.99 0.37 -16.48
C ASP A 54 -5.11 -0.05 -17.70
N GLY A 55 -4.25 -1.07 -17.54
CA GLY A 55 -3.23 -1.51 -18.51
C GLY A 55 -3.46 -2.86 -19.17
#